data_AF-A0A9E5J051-F1
#
_entry.id   AF-A0A9E5J051-F1
#
_cell.length_a   1.000
_cell.length_b   1.000
_cell.length_c   1.000
_cell.angle_alpha   90.00
_cell.angle_beta   90.00
_cell.angle_gamma   90.00
#
_symmetry.space_group_name_H-M   'P 1'
#
loop_
_entity.id
_entity.type
_entity.pdbx_description
1 polymer ?
#
loop_
_entity_poly.entity_id
_entity_poly.type
_entity_poly.pdbx_seq_one_letter_code
_entity_poly.pdbx_strand_id
1 'polypeptide(L)'
;MSRNFHLIRHPVVQHKLTLMRQKGTSVTEFRALAGEVAMLMSYEVTRNLPLTRKKIMTPMESMSAPVLKGEKMVLVPILRAGMGLLDGMLTLFPSA
;
A
#
# COMPACT_ATOMS: atom_id res chain seq x y z
N MET A 1 17.38 -10.47 -20.47
CA MET A 1 16.53 -9.37 -19.99
C MET A 1 15.76 -9.86 -18.77
N SER A 2 16.13 -9.41 -17.57
CA SER A 2 15.37 -9.72 -16.36
C SER A 2 14.01 -9.01 -16.41
N ARG A 3 12.92 -9.74 -16.12
CA ARG A 3 11.58 -9.16 -16.05
C ARG A 3 11.46 -8.34 -14.76
N ASN A 4 11.59 -7.01 -14.86
CA ASN A 4 11.40 -6.06 -13.76
C ASN A 4 9.91 -5.72 -13.54
N PHE A 5 9.02 -6.71 -13.66
CA PHE A 5 7.58 -6.52 -13.54
C PHE A 5 6.99 -7.54 -12.57
N HIS A 6 6.16 -7.05 -11.65
CA HIS A 6 5.43 -7.88 -10.69
C HIS A 6 3.92 -7.71 -10.92
N LEU A 7 3.24 -8.81 -11.30
CA LEU A 7 1.80 -8.82 -11.47
C LEU A 7 1.12 -9.24 -10.17
N ILE A 8 0.37 -8.33 -9.56
CA ILE A 8 -0.44 -8.63 -8.38
C ILE A 8 -1.69 -9.40 -8.82
N ARG A 9 -1.77 -10.69 -8.46
CA ARG A 9 -2.86 -11.62 -8.83
C ARG A 9 -3.91 -11.82 -7.74
N HIS A 10 -3.97 -10.92 -6.76
CA HIS A 10 -4.91 -11.05 -5.65
C HIS A 10 -6.37 -10.89 -6.14
N PRO A 11 -7.31 -11.81 -5.80
CA PRO A 11 -8.68 -11.78 -6.32
C PRO A 11 -9.41 -10.46 -6.05
N VAL A 12 -9.22 -9.87 -4.87
CA VAL A 12 -9.84 -8.59 -4.49
C VAL A 12 -9.31 -7.44 -5.35
N VAL A 13 -8.02 -7.44 -5.72
CA VAL A 13 -7.45 -6.42 -6.61
C VAL A 13 -8.04 -6.55 -8.00
N GLN A 14 -8.18 -7.78 -8.52
CA GLN A 14 -8.79 -8.03 -9.83
C GLN A 14 -10.27 -7.63 -9.86
N HIS A 15 -11.02 -7.94 -8.80
CA HIS A 15 -12.42 -7.54 -8.66
C HIS A 15 -12.57 -6.01 -8.64
N LYS A 16 -11.82 -5.29 -7.79
CA LYS A 16 -11.86 -3.83 -7.73
C LYS A 16 -11.42 -3.18 -9.04
N LEU A 17 -10.38 -3.72 -9.69
CA LEU A 17 -9.94 -3.26 -11.01
C LEU A 17 -11.04 -3.43 -12.07
N THR A 18 -11.83 -4.49 -12.00
CA THR A 18 -12.98 -4.71 -12.90
C THR A 18 -14.03 -3.62 -12.71
N LEU A 19 -14.39 -3.31 -11.46
CA LEU A 19 -15.32 -2.21 -11.13
C LEU A 19 -14.79 -0.84 -11.58
N MET A 20 -13.50 -0.58 -11.42
CA MET A 20 -12.87 0.67 -11.90
C MET A 20 -12.93 0.82 -13.41
N ARG A 21 -12.90 -0.30 -14.16
CA ARG A 21 -12.95 -0.31 -15.63
C ARG A 21 -14.37 -0.23 -16.18
N GLN A 22 -15.38 -0.50 -15.37
CA GLN A 22 -16.77 -0.46 -15.80
C GLN A 22 -17.18 0.98 -16.13
N LYS A 23 -17.68 1.20 -17.35
CA LYS A 23 -18.03 2.53 -17.88
C LYS A 23 -19.10 3.26 -17.04
N GLY A 24 -19.99 2.51 -16.39
CA GLY A 24 -21.07 3.05 -15.57
C GLY A 24 -20.65 3.46 -14.16
N THR A 25 -19.41 3.20 -13.74
CA THR A 25 -18.92 3.52 -12.40
C THR A 25 -18.87 5.02 -12.20
N SER A 26 -19.44 5.50 -11.09
CA SER A 26 -19.46 6.92 -10.80
C SER A 26 -18.05 7.46 -10.49
N VAL A 27 -17.86 8.76 -10.65
CA VAL A 27 -16.57 9.42 -10.33
C VAL A 27 -16.19 9.22 -8.86
N THR A 28 -17.18 9.21 -7.96
CA THR A 28 -16.97 9.01 -6.53
C THR A 28 -16.49 7.59 -6.23
N GLU A 29 -17.16 6.58 -6.79
CA GLU A 29 -16.76 5.18 -6.64
C GLU A 29 -15.40 4.90 -7.25
N PHE A 30 -15.10 5.46 -8.43
CA PHE A 30 -13.80 5.29 -9.07
C PHE A 30 -12.66 5.80 -8.17
N ARG A 31 -12.84 6.97 -7.52
CA ARG A 31 -11.84 7.50 -6.59
C ARG A 31 -11.66 6.63 -5.36
N ALA A 32 -12.76 6.14 -4.77
CA ALA A 32 -12.70 5.23 -3.63
C ALA A 32 -11.94 3.94 -4.00
N LEU A 33 -12.30 3.32 -5.13
CA LEU A 33 -11.65 2.11 -5.62
C LEU A 33 -10.16 2.34 -5.93
N ALA A 34 -9.79 3.49 -6.49
CA ALA A 34 -8.39 3.82 -6.75
C ALA A 34 -7.56 3.86 -5.46
N GLY A 35 -8.08 4.48 -4.40
CA GLY A 35 -7.43 4.50 -3.09
C GLY A 35 -7.31 3.10 -2.47
N GLU A 36 -8.37 2.29 -2.55
CA GLU A 36 -8.35 0.91 -2.05
C GLU A 36 -7.34 0.03 -2.80
N VAL A 37 -7.29 0.14 -4.14
CA VAL A 37 -6.30 -0.58 -4.95
C VAL A 37 -4.90 -0.10 -4.61
N ALA A 38 -4.68 1.21 -4.43
CA ALA A 38 -3.38 1.75 -4.03
C ALA A 38 -2.91 1.19 -2.68
N MET A 39 -3.80 1.09 -1.68
CA MET A 39 -3.49 0.48 -0.38
C MET A 39 -3.06 -0.98 -0.52
N LEU A 40 -3.81 -1.77 -1.31
CA LEU A 40 -3.49 -3.18 -1.56
C LEU A 40 -2.17 -3.35 -2.32
N MET A 41 -1.88 -2.47 -3.26
CA MET A 41 -0.61 -2.45 -3.99
C MET A 41 0.56 -2.11 -3.05
N SER A 42 0.40 -1.11 -2.18
CA SER A 42 1.40 -0.74 -1.18
C SER A 42 1.76 -1.90 -0.26
N TYR A 43 0.76 -2.66 0.19
CA TYR A 43 0.99 -3.85 1.00
C TYR A 43 1.87 -4.89 0.28
N GLU A 44 1.59 -5.18 -0.99
CA GLU A 44 2.40 -6.15 -1.74
C GLU A 44 3.81 -5.63 -2.08
N VAL A 45 3.96 -4.35 -2.44
CA VAL A 45 5.27 -3.77 -2.75
C VAL A 45 6.21 -3.75 -1.54
N THR A 46 5.65 -3.64 -0.33
CA THR A 46 6.43 -3.56 0.91
C THR A 46 6.69 -4.90 1.59
N ARG A 47 6.31 -6.02 0.94
CA ARG A 47 6.49 -7.38 1.45
C ARG A 47 7.93 -7.72 1.86
N ASN A 48 8.92 -7.11 1.20
CA ASN A 48 10.34 -7.41 1.41
C ASN A 48 11.07 -6.34 2.25
N LEU A 49 10.35 -5.44 2.93
CA LEU A 49 11.00 -4.42 3.76
C LEU A 49 11.78 -5.06 4.93
N PRO A 50 13.01 -4.59 5.20
CA PRO A 50 13.82 -5.14 6.27
C PRO A 50 13.22 -4.86 7.65
N LEU A 51 13.34 -5.83 8.55
CA LEU A 51 12.94 -5.72 9.95
C LEU A 51 14.17 -5.60 10.86
N THR A 52 14.05 -4.82 11.93
CA THR A 52 14.98 -4.80 13.07
C THR A 52 14.25 -5.19 14.34
N ARG A 53 14.97 -5.37 15.45
CA ARG A 53 14.39 -5.72 16.74
C ARG A 53 14.47 -4.53 17.70
N LYS A 54 13.37 -4.24 18.39
CA LYS A 54 13.28 -3.22 19.45
C LYS A 54 12.79 -3.87 20.74
N LYS A 55 13.42 -3.55 21.87
CA LYS A 55 12.90 -3.95 23.18
C LYS A 55 11.66 -3.11 23.49
N ILE A 56 10.56 -3.79 23.82
CA ILE A 56 9.28 -3.18 24.23
C ILE A 56 8.81 -3.82 25.54
N MET A 57 8.00 -3.08 26.30
CA MET A 57 7.32 -3.58 27.49
C MET A 57 5.86 -3.83 27.11
N THR A 58 5.41 -5.08 27.19
CA THR A 58 3.99 -5.42 27.08
C THR A 58 3.35 -5.38 28.47
N PRO A 59 2.01 -5.40 28.59
CA PRO A 59 1.35 -5.48 29.89
C PRO A 59 1.77 -6.70 30.73
N MET A 60 2.28 -7.76 30.10
CA MET A 60 2.68 -9.01 30.77
C MET A 60 4.18 -9.05 31.07
N GLU A 61 5.03 -8.76 30.07
CA GLU A 61 6.49 -8.84 30.21
C GLU A 61 7.26 -8.01 29.17
N SER A 62 8.58 -7.86 29.39
CA SER A 62 9.48 -7.24 28.43
C SER A 62 9.88 -8.22 27.33
N MET A 63 9.75 -7.82 26.06
CA MET A 63 10.12 -8.65 24.91
C MET A 63 10.83 -7.87 23.82
N SER A 64 11.53 -8.60 22.93
CA SER A 64 12.14 -8.03 21.72
C SER A 64 11.21 -8.26 20.53
N ALA A 65 10.58 -7.20 20.04
CA ALA A 65 9.60 -7.25 18.95
C ALA A 65 10.20 -6.79 17.61
N PRO A 66 9.75 -7.35 16.47
CA PRO A 66 10.14 -6.87 15.15
C PRO A 66 9.53 -5.50 14.86
N VAL A 67 10.31 -4.60 14.29
CA VAL A 67 9.89 -3.29 13.81
C VAL A 67 10.46 -3.07 12.41
N LEU A 68 9.78 -2.29 11.58
CA LEU A 68 10.36 -1.89 10.29
C LEU A 68 11.68 -1.15 10.53
N LYS A 69 12.72 -1.56 9.81
CA LYS A 69 13.99 -0.85 9.79
C LYS A 69 13.69 0.54 9.22
N GLY A 70 13.94 1.60 9.99
CA GLY A 70 13.50 2.98 9.74
C GLY A 70 14.11 3.64 8.49
N GLU A 71 13.87 3.06 7.33
CA GLU A 71 14.13 3.67 6.04
C GLU A 71 13.08 4.74 5.79
N LYS A 72 13.52 5.93 5.40
CA LYS A 72 12.63 7.03 5.06
C LYS A 72 11.94 6.67 3.74
N MET A 73 10.68 6.26 3.81
CA MET A 73 9.84 6.12 2.62
C MET A 73 9.47 7.51 2.12
N VAL A 74 9.45 7.69 0.80
CA VAL A 74 9.04 8.93 0.15
C VAL A 74 8.06 8.56 -0.94
N LEU A 75 6.85 9.14 -0.90
CA LEU A 75 5.82 8.94 -1.91
C LEU A 75 5.84 10.10 -2.91
N VAL A 76 6.02 9.80 -4.19
CA VAL A 76 6.10 10.80 -5.26
C VAL A 76 4.96 10.60 -6.27
N PRO A 77 3.82 11.30 -6.11
CA PRO A 77 2.72 11.21 -7.05
C PRO A 77 3.00 12.00 -8.33
N ILE A 78 2.70 11.43 -9.50
CA ILE A 78 2.73 12.16 -10.77
C ILE A 78 1.37 12.84 -10.98
N LEU A 79 1.38 14.17 -11.07
CA LEU A 79 0.16 14.97 -11.13
C LEU A 79 -0.52 14.91 -12.51
N ARG A 80 -1.86 15.00 -12.59
CA ARG A 80 -2.83 15.16 -11.48
C ARG A 80 -3.39 13.84 -10.95
N ALA A 81 -3.42 12.81 -11.78
CA ALA A 81 -4.10 11.55 -11.48
C ALA A 81 -3.46 10.77 -10.31
N GLY A 82 -2.17 10.97 -10.05
CA GLY A 82 -1.45 10.33 -8.94
C GLY A 82 -2.01 10.67 -7.55
N MET A 83 -2.75 11.77 -7.41
CA MET A 83 -3.36 12.15 -6.12
C MET A 83 -4.35 11.10 -5.62
N GLY A 84 -5.13 10.46 -6.51
CA GLY A 84 -6.10 9.44 -6.09
C GLY A 84 -5.47 8.16 -5.56
N LEU A 85 -4.18 7.92 -5.85
CA LEU A 85 -3.43 6.78 -5.32
C LEU A 85 -2.71 7.15 -4.01
N LEU A 86 -2.19 8.38 -3.93
CA LEU A 86 -1.42 8.86 -2.79
C LEU A 86 -2.18 8.67 -1.47
N ASP A 87 -3.47 9.04 -1.44
CA ASP A 87 -4.31 8.95 -0.23
C ASP A 87 -4.39 7.51 0.31
N GLY A 88 -4.52 6.53 -0.59
CA GLY A 88 -4.54 5.11 -0.23
C GLY A 88 -3.19 4.60 0.29
N MET A 89 -2.08 5.13 -0.24
CA MET A 89 -0.74 4.76 0.24
C MET A 89 -0.40 5.38 1.59
N LEU A 90 -0.77 6.65 1.80
CA LEU A 90 -0.58 7.37 3.06
C LEU A 90 -1.37 6.77 4.22
N THR A 91 -2.50 6.12 3.93
CA THR A 91 -3.27 5.39 4.95
C THR A 91 -2.43 4.25 5.57
N LEU A 92 -1.58 3.59 4.77
CA LEU A 92 -0.72 2.49 5.23
C LEU A 92 0.63 2.99 5.78
N PHE A 93 1.13 4.10 5.25
CA PHE A 93 2.38 4.74 5.66
C PHE A 93 2.15 6.22 5.99
N PRO A 94 1.55 6.54 7.16
CA PRO A 94 1.20 7.92 7.51
C PRO A 94 2.42 8.82 7.79
N SER A 95 3.59 8.21 8.02
CA SER A 95 4.85 8.91 8.30
C SER A 95 5.74 9.09 7.06
N ALA A 96 5.22 8.80 5.87
CA ALA A 96 5.92 8.94 4.59
C ALA A 96 5.80 10.34 3.97
#